data_AF-A0A3R7KBI1-F1
#
_entry.id   AF-A0A3R7KBI1-F1
#
_cell.length_a   1.000
_cell.length_b   1.000
_cell.length_c   1.000
_cell.angle_alpha   90.00
_cell.angle_beta   90.00
_cell.angle_gamma   90.00
#
_symmetry.space_group_name_H-M   'P 1'
#
loop_
_entity.id
_entity.type
_entity.pdbx_description
1 polymer ?
#
loop_
_entity_poly.entity_id
_entity_poly.type
_entity_poly.pdbx_seq_one_letter_code
_entity_poly.pdbx_strand_id
1 'polypeptide(L)'
;MVRLKTRYLIVEATGARKLAVKKEDIYALIRESITKSYGDFGAGLSQFAFQVVYYNTHTRLAVVRCTREMCKMVETSLVFVTDLHNQDISIRVVRVCGSSRTCRDHLLVLSLERAKTLNLHTTQPNFDEEVRVEIALIDQQ
;
A
#
# COMPACT_ATOMS: atom_id res chain seq x y z
N MET A 1 -25.65 -6.25 16.15
CA MET A 1 -24.34 -6.92 15.96
C MET A 1 -23.33 -5.88 15.50
N VAL A 2 -22.27 -5.61 16.27
CA VAL A 2 -21.25 -4.59 15.96
C VAL A 2 -20.07 -5.27 15.29
N ARG A 3 -19.64 -4.78 14.12
CA ARG A 3 -18.45 -5.27 13.40
C ARG A 3 -17.36 -4.20 13.36
N LEU A 4 -16.10 -4.63 13.38
CA LEU A 4 -14.96 -3.74 13.15
C LEU A 4 -15.03 -3.17 11.73
N LYS A 5 -14.91 -1.84 11.59
CA LYS A 5 -14.89 -1.17 10.29
C LYS A 5 -13.44 -0.97 9.84
N THR A 6 -13.09 -1.55 8.69
CA THR A 6 -11.77 -1.42 8.07
C THR A 6 -11.74 -0.37 6.97
N ARG A 7 -10.53 0.06 6.62
CA ARG A 7 -10.19 0.94 5.49
C ARG A 7 -9.01 0.35 4.75
N TYR A 8 -8.99 0.54 3.45
CA TYR A 8 -7.90 0.13 2.55
C TYR A 8 -7.36 1.37 1.88
N LEU A 9 -6.09 1.68 2.08
CA LEU A 9 -5.39 2.76 1.43
C LEU A 9 -4.58 2.16 0.28
N ILE A 10 -4.84 2.63 -0.94
CA ILE A 10 -3.98 2.38 -2.08
C ILE A 10 -2.89 3.44 -2.03
N VAL A 11 -1.65 3.00 -1.89
CA VAL A 11 -0.47 3.86 -1.77
C VAL A 11 0.49 3.62 -2.93
N GLU A 12 1.15 4.69 -3.35
CA GLU A 12 2.17 4.68 -4.39
C GLU A 12 3.54 4.95 -3.74
N ALA A 13 4.51 4.07 -3.99
CA ALA A 13 5.89 4.26 -3.59
C ALA A 13 6.68 4.90 -4.73
N THR A 14 7.12 6.13 -4.54
CA THR A 14 7.98 6.86 -5.48
C THR A 14 9.38 6.95 -4.92
N GLY A 15 10.39 6.64 -5.74
CA GLY A 15 11.79 6.70 -5.34
C GLY A 15 12.70 6.43 -6.52
N ALA A 16 13.99 6.23 -6.24
CA ALA A 16 15.02 5.97 -7.24
C ALA A 16 14.63 4.88 -8.27
N ARG A 17 15.26 4.92 -9.45
CA ARG A 17 14.88 4.08 -10.61
C ARG A 17 14.84 2.57 -10.32
N LYS A 18 15.60 2.08 -9.33
CA LYS A 18 15.66 0.67 -8.95
C LYS A 18 15.35 0.48 -7.46
N LEU A 19 14.07 0.56 -7.11
CA LEU A 19 13.56 0.26 -5.77
C LEU A 19 13.50 -1.27 -5.58
N ALA A 20 14.44 -1.84 -4.84
CA ALA A 20 14.37 -3.24 -4.40
C ALA A 20 13.59 -3.32 -3.08
N VAL A 21 12.31 -2.96 -3.12
CA VAL A 21 11.44 -2.88 -1.95
C VAL A 21 10.58 -4.13 -1.89
N LYS A 22 10.42 -4.71 -0.71
CA LYS A 22 9.48 -5.79 -0.45
C LYS A 22 8.27 -5.29 0.33
N LYS A 23 7.25 -6.13 0.39
CA LYS A 23 6.03 -5.88 1.15
C LYS A 23 6.32 -5.64 2.63
N GLU A 24 7.28 -6.39 3.18
CA GLU A 24 7.71 -6.32 4.58
C GLU A 24 8.39 -4.98 4.89
N ASP A 25 9.17 -4.46 3.93
CA ASP A 25 9.88 -3.19 4.09
C ASP A 25 8.88 -2.03 4.17
N ILE A 26 7.83 -2.05 3.33
CA ILE A 26 6.75 -1.04 3.39
C ILE A 26 6.02 -1.12 4.74
N TYR A 27 5.75 -2.33 5.23
CA TYR A 27 5.12 -2.49 6.54
C TYR A 27 5.99 -1.90 7.65
N ALA A 28 7.29 -2.24 7.66
CA ALA A 28 8.24 -1.77 8.66
C ALA A 28 8.36 -0.24 8.63
N LEU A 29 8.48 0.33 7.43
CA LEU A 29 8.66 1.77 7.22
C LEU A 29 7.47 2.59 7.69
N ILE A 30 6.25 2.16 7.35
CA ILE A 30 5.04 2.84 7.81
C ILE A 30 4.89 2.70 9.32
N ARG A 31 5.15 1.51 9.87
CA ARG A 31 5.07 1.28 11.32
C ARG A 31 6.08 2.14 12.08
N GLU A 32 7.30 2.24 11.59
CA GLU A 32 8.33 3.11 12.18
C GLU A 32 7.90 4.57 12.14
N SER A 33 7.35 5.04 11.00
CA SER A 33 6.84 6.41 10.89
C SER A 33 5.68 6.69 11.85
N ILE A 34 4.76 5.73 12.03
CA ILE A 34 3.68 5.84 13.03
C ILE A 34 4.26 5.97 14.44
N THR A 35 5.23 5.13 14.81
CA THR A 35 5.88 5.20 16.13
C THR A 35 6.60 6.52 16.33
N LYS A 36 7.31 7.03 15.31
CA LYS A 36 7.99 8.34 15.37
C LYS A 36 7.00 9.51 15.53
N SER A 37 5.85 9.43 14.87
CA SER A 37 4.86 10.52 14.84
C SER A 37 3.89 10.51 16.03
N TYR A 38 3.54 9.33 16.53
CA TYR A 38 2.45 9.12 17.51
C TYR A 38 2.88 8.36 18.77
N GLY A 39 4.16 7.97 18.87
CA GLY A 39 4.72 7.25 20.01
C GLY A 39 4.11 5.86 20.20
N ASP A 40 4.20 5.38 21.45
CA ASP A 40 3.72 4.04 21.84
C ASP A 40 2.21 3.87 21.67
N PHE A 41 1.44 4.95 21.78
CA PHE A 41 0.00 4.94 21.56
C PHE A 41 -0.33 4.54 20.11
N GLY A 42 0.28 5.21 19.13
CA GLY A 42 0.09 4.89 17.72
C GLY A 42 0.60 3.49 17.38
N ALA A 43 1.76 3.12 17.93
CA ALA A 43 2.34 1.80 17.76
C ALA A 43 1.40 0.69 18.29
N GLY A 44 0.82 0.87 19.48
CA GLY A 44 -0.12 -0.08 20.09
C GLY A 44 -1.40 -0.23 19.27
N LEU A 45 -1.98 0.88 18.80
CA LEU A 45 -3.17 0.84 17.93
C LEU A 45 -2.90 0.13 16.60
N SER A 46 -1.70 0.29 16.04
CA SER A 46 -1.32 -0.33 14.77
C SER A 46 -1.23 -1.86 14.87
N GLN A 47 -0.83 -2.43 16.02
CA GLN A 47 -0.59 -3.88 16.15
C GLN A 47 -1.79 -4.76 15.79
N PHE A 48 -3.01 -4.30 16.07
CA PHE A 48 -4.19 -5.15 15.93
C PHE A 48 -4.67 -5.33 14.49
N ALA A 49 -4.63 -4.27 13.67
CA ALA A 49 -5.31 -4.27 12.38
C ALA A 49 -4.54 -3.58 11.25
N PHE A 50 -3.34 -3.06 11.52
CA PHE A 50 -2.46 -2.53 10.48
C PHE A 50 -1.80 -3.68 9.73
N GLN A 51 -2.01 -3.76 8.42
CA GLN A 51 -1.37 -4.75 7.57
C GLN A 51 -1.16 -4.20 6.17
N VAL A 52 0.01 -4.45 5.59
CA VAL A 52 0.18 -4.30 4.14
C VAL A 52 -0.31 -5.59 3.51
N VAL A 53 -1.33 -5.54 2.66
CA VAL A 53 -1.96 -6.74 2.07
C VAL A 53 -1.33 -7.06 0.72
N TYR A 54 -1.01 -6.03 -0.05
CA TYR A 54 -0.50 -6.13 -1.42
C TYR A 54 0.65 -5.16 -1.63
N TYR A 55 1.65 -5.57 -2.41
CA TYR A 55 2.62 -4.67 -2.99
C TYR A 55 3.12 -5.26 -4.31
N ASN A 56 3.18 -4.43 -5.34
CA ASN A 56 3.73 -4.80 -6.64
C ASN A 56 4.94 -3.91 -6.95
N THR A 57 6.08 -4.54 -7.18
CA THR A 57 7.36 -3.89 -7.47
C THR A 57 7.39 -3.19 -8.82
N HIS A 58 6.62 -3.67 -9.80
CA HIS A 58 6.57 -3.13 -11.15
C HIS A 58 5.72 -1.86 -11.22
N THR A 59 4.50 -1.89 -10.67
CA THR A 59 3.59 -0.72 -10.64
C THR A 59 3.88 0.22 -9.48
N ARG A 60 4.64 -0.24 -8.47
CA ARG A 60 4.95 0.47 -7.22
C ARG A 60 3.71 0.84 -6.39
N LEU A 61 2.63 0.09 -6.59
CA LEU A 61 1.39 0.25 -5.84
C LEU A 61 1.35 -0.75 -4.69
N ALA A 62 0.95 -0.28 -3.52
CA ALA A 62 0.69 -1.10 -2.34
C ALA A 62 -0.72 -0.87 -1.83
N VAL A 63 -1.26 -1.88 -1.13
CA VAL A 63 -2.53 -1.75 -0.40
C VAL A 63 -2.27 -1.95 1.09
N VAL A 64 -2.66 -0.96 1.86
CA VAL A 64 -2.54 -0.93 3.32
C VAL A 64 -3.93 -1.03 3.93
N ARG A 65 -4.17 -2.07 4.73
CA ARG A 65 -5.38 -2.28 5.52
C ARG A 65 -5.18 -1.69 6.92
N CYS A 66 -6.19 -0.98 7.40
CA CYS A 66 -6.22 -0.41 8.75
C CYS A 66 -7.64 -0.33 9.30
N THR A 67 -7.80 -0.02 10.59
CA THR A 67 -9.11 0.35 11.14
C THR A 67 -9.54 1.72 10.63
N ARG A 68 -10.85 1.99 10.65
CA ARG A 68 -11.40 3.31 10.30
C ARG A 68 -10.79 4.43 11.13
N GLU A 69 -10.55 4.19 12.42
CA GLU A 69 -10.03 5.20 13.35
C GLU A 69 -8.55 5.52 13.07
N MET A 70 -7.76 4.51 12.73
CA MET A 70 -6.35 4.66 12.38
C MET A 70 -6.11 5.23 10.97
N CYS A 71 -7.13 5.24 10.11
CA CYS A 71 -6.99 5.64 8.71
C CYS A 71 -6.29 7.00 8.55
N LYS A 72 -6.66 8.00 9.38
CA LYS A 72 -6.04 9.32 9.28
C LYS A 72 -4.61 9.34 9.81
N MET A 73 -4.34 8.60 10.88
CA MET A 73 -3.02 8.44 11.48
C MET A 73 -2.02 7.81 10.50
N VAL A 74 -2.46 6.79 9.77
CA VAL A 74 -1.65 6.16 8.72
C VAL A 74 -1.41 7.15 7.59
N GLU A 75 -2.45 7.82 7.09
CA GLU A 75 -2.32 8.79 5.99
C GLU A 75 -1.32 9.92 6.30
N THR A 76 -1.34 10.47 7.50
CA THR A 76 -0.39 11.52 7.92
C THR A 76 1.01 10.99 8.16
N SER A 77 1.17 9.78 8.71
CA SER A 77 2.49 9.16 8.91
C SER A 77 3.24 8.92 7.58
N LEU A 78 2.53 8.70 6.48
CA LEU A 78 3.15 8.45 5.18
C LEU A 78 3.94 9.65 4.64
N VAL A 79 3.56 10.86 5.04
CA VAL A 79 4.24 12.11 4.62
C VAL A 79 5.65 12.20 5.19
N PHE A 80 5.90 11.61 6.35
CA PHE A 80 7.20 11.63 7.03
C PHE A 80 8.15 10.51 6.58
N VAL A 81 7.71 9.66 5.66
CA VAL A 81 8.55 8.62 5.09
C VAL A 81 9.44 9.25 4.02
N THR A 82 10.74 9.29 4.29
CA THR A 82 11.74 9.92 3.41
C THR A 82 12.79 8.96 2.86
N ASP A 83 13.13 7.93 3.62
CA ASP A 83 14.29 7.08 3.37
C ASP A 83 14.01 5.61 3.65
N LEU A 84 14.56 4.74 2.81
CA LEU A 84 14.59 3.29 3.03
C LEU A 84 15.89 2.74 2.48
N HIS A 85 16.66 2.02 3.31
CA HIS A 85 17.96 1.44 2.92
C HIS A 85 18.89 2.43 2.19
N ASN A 86 18.97 3.66 2.71
CA ASN A 86 19.81 4.73 2.14
C ASN A 86 19.39 5.18 0.72
N GLN A 87 18.13 4.96 0.35
CA GLN A 87 17.51 5.49 -0.85
C GLN A 87 16.35 6.42 -0.49
N ASP A 88 16.24 7.54 -1.21
CA ASP A 88 15.12 8.47 -1.05
C ASP A 88 13.84 7.82 -1.58
N ILE A 89 12.85 7.69 -0.69
CA ILE A 89 11.53 7.13 -0.99
C ILE A 89 10.47 8.05 -0.39
N SER A 90 9.42 8.28 -1.17
CA SER A 90 8.19 8.94 -0.72
C SER A 90 7.02 8.00 -0.95
N ILE A 91 6.11 7.92 0.03
CA ILE A 91 4.88 7.15 -0.11
C ILE A 91 3.70 8.10 -0.12
N ARG A 92 2.87 8.01 -1.16
CA ARG A 92 1.69 8.85 -1.33
C ARG A 92 0.43 8.01 -1.32
N VAL A 93 -0.62 8.49 -0.66
CA VAL A 93 -1.96 7.89 -0.77
C VAL A 93 -2.60 8.32 -2.09
N VAL A 94 -2.99 7.34 -2.91
CA VAL A 94 -3.73 7.57 -4.17
C VAL A 94 -5.22 7.56 -3.92
N ARG A 95 -5.71 6.59 -3.13
CA ARG A 95 -7.14 6.43 -2.86
C ARG A 95 -7.39 5.68 -1.55
N VAL A 96 -8.45 6.06 -0.85
CA VAL A 96 -8.95 5.35 0.34
C VAL A 96 -10.26 4.66 0.01
N CYS A 97 -10.37 3.38 0.34
CA CYS A 97 -11.52 2.52 0.08
C CYS A 97 -12.11 1.97 1.39
N GLY A 98 -13.44 1.75 1.39
CA GLY A 98 -14.17 1.21 2.54
C GLY A 98 -14.35 -0.31 2.52
N SER A 99 -14.12 -0.96 1.38
CA SER A 99 -14.26 -2.41 1.21
C SER A 99 -13.15 -2.98 0.33
N SER A 100 -12.83 -4.26 0.53
CA SER A 100 -11.86 -4.98 -0.29
C SER A 100 -12.28 -5.02 -1.76
N ARG A 101 -13.58 -5.26 -2.05
CA ARG A 101 -14.14 -5.23 -3.41
C ARG A 101 -13.83 -3.91 -4.13
N THR A 102 -14.25 -2.78 -3.56
CA THR A 102 -13.96 -1.46 -4.14
C THR A 102 -12.47 -1.18 -4.27
N CYS A 103 -11.67 -1.70 -3.34
CA CYS A 103 -10.22 -1.55 -3.39
C CYS A 103 -9.63 -2.33 -4.57
N ARG A 104 -10.06 -3.57 -4.82
CA ARG A 104 -9.62 -4.39 -5.95
C ARG A 104 -9.98 -3.75 -7.29
N ASP A 105 -11.21 -3.27 -7.43
CA ASP A 105 -11.69 -2.62 -8.65
C ASP A 105 -10.85 -1.37 -8.98
N HIS A 106 -10.62 -0.50 -7.99
CA HIS A 106 -9.80 0.70 -8.18
C HIS A 106 -8.32 0.38 -8.37
N LEU A 107 -7.79 -0.61 -7.65
CA LEU A 107 -6.40 -1.02 -7.78
C LEU A 107 -6.13 -1.58 -9.18
N LEU A 108 -7.05 -2.37 -9.74
CA LEU A 108 -6.91 -2.91 -11.09
C LEU A 108 -6.84 -1.79 -12.13
N VAL A 109 -7.76 -0.82 -12.07
CA VAL A 109 -7.75 0.33 -12.98
C VAL A 109 -6.43 1.10 -12.88
N LEU A 110 -5.99 1.42 -11.66
CA LEU A 110 -4.75 2.14 -11.43
C LEU A 110 -3.51 1.36 -11.91
N SER A 111 -3.48 0.04 -11.68
CA SER A 111 -2.38 -0.82 -12.12
C SER A 111 -2.27 -0.85 -13.65
N LEU A 112 -3.39 -0.94 -14.36
CA LEU A 112 -3.41 -0.94 -15.83
C LEU A 112 -2.99 0.43 -16.41
N GLU A 113 -3.45 1.53 -15.81
CA GLU A 113 -3.01 2.89 -16.18
C GLU A 113 -1.50 3.05 -15.98
N ARG A 114 -0.98 2.50 -14.88
CA ARG A 114 0.45 2.56 -14.57
C ARG A 114 1.29 1.69 -15.49
N ALA A 115 0.80 0.51 -15.87
CA ALA A 115 1.46 -0.39 -16.81
C ALA A 115 1.68 0.28 -18.18
N LYS A 116 0.68 1.02 -18.66
CA LYS A 116 0.77 1.83 -19.88
C LYS A 116 1.82 2.94 -19.75
N THR A 117 1.77 3.68 -18.64
CA THR A 117 2.69 4.81 -18.39
C THR A 117 4.16 4.34 -18.32
N LEU A 118 4.39 3.17 -17.74
CA LEU A 118 5.73 2.57 -17.57
C LEU A 118 6.15 1.66 -18.73
N ASN A 119 5.33 1.52 -19.78
CA ASN A 119 5.54 0.62 -20.92
C ASN A 119 5.85 -0.84 -20.52
N LEU A 120 5.21 -1.34 -19.44
CA LEU A 120 5.52 -2.67 -18.89
C LEU A 120 5.24 -3.83 -19.86
N HIS A 121 4.34 -3.61 -20.83
CA HIS A 121 4.02 -4.59 -21.88
C HIS A 121 5.23 -5.00 -22.73
N THR A 122 6.29 -4.17 -22.79
CA THR A 122 7.53 -4.55 -23.49
C THR A 122 8.32 -5.63 -22.77
N THR A 123 8.22 -5.68 -21.44
CA THR A 123 9.01 -6.57 -20.58
C THR A 123 8.20 -7.82 -20.22
N GLN A 124 6.89 -7.65 -20.03
CA GLN A 124 5.96 -8.71 -19.65
C GLN A 124 4.67 -8.60 -20.49
N PRO A 125 4.53 -9.40 -21.57
CA PRO A 125 3.36 -9.32 -22.45
C PRO A 125 2.07 -9.81 -21.79
N ASN A 126 2.15 -10.62 -20.72
CA ASN A 126 0.99 -11.18 -20.00
C ASN A 126 0.70 -10.49 -18.65
N PHE A 127 1.22 -9.28 -18.44
CA PHE A 127 1.13 -8.56 -17.17
C PHE A 127 -0.31 -8.37 -16.67
N ASP A 128 -1.26 -8.14 -17.57
CA ASP A 128 -2.64 -7.82 -17.21
C ASP A 128 -3.35 -9.00 -16.52
N GLU A 129 -3.12 -10.23 -16.97
CA GLU A 129 -3.71 -11.43 -16.37
C GLU A 129 -3.05 -11.76 -15.04
N GLU A 130 -1.73 -11.61 -14.94
CA GLU A 130 -0.99 -11.82 -13.68
C GLU A 130 -1.49 -10.88 -12.58
N VAL A 131 -1.62 -9.58 -12.88
CA VAL A 131 -2.12 -8.58 -11.94
C VAL A 131 -3.56 -8.88 -11.52
N ARG A 132 -4.42 -9.34 -12.44
CA ARG A 132 -5.80 -9.72 -12.09
C ARG A 132 -5.84 -10.86 -11.09
N VAL A 133 -5.03 -11.90 -11.29
CA VAL A 133 -4.94 -13.05 -10.38
C VAL A 133 -4.41 -12.60 -9.01
N GLU A 134 -3.34 -11.80 -8.98
CA GLU A 134 -2.79 -11.28 -7.73
C GLU A 134 -3.79 -10.41 -6.95
N ILE A 135 -4.47 -9.49 -7.63
CA ILE A 135 -5.46 -8.60 -7.01
C ILE A 135 -6.66 -9.41 -6.48
N ALA A 136 -7.05 -10.47 -7.18
CA ALA A 136 -8.12 -11.37 -6.73
C ALA A 136 -7.78 -12.12 -5.44
N LEU A 137 -6.49 -12.33 -5.14
CA LEU A 137 -6.02 -12.97 -3.91
C LEU A 137 -6.01 -12.03 -2.69
N ILE A 138 -6.07 -10.72 -2.90
CA ILE A 138 -6.14 -9.73 -1.82
C ILE A 138 -7.39 -10.03 -0.98
N ASP A 139 -7.25 -10.41 0.28
CA ASP A 139 -8.37 -10.52 1.26
C ASP A 139 -9.43 -11.58 0.88
N GLN A 140 -9.01 -12.78 0.44
CA GLN A 140 -9.90 -13.94 0.21
C GLN A 140 -10.41 -14.63 1.50
N GLN A 141 -10.25 -13.98 2.67
CA GLN A 141 -10.67 -14.50 3.96
C GLN A 141 -11.98 -13.86 4.45
#